data_AF-B8G913-F1
#
_entry.id   AF-B8G913-F1
#
_cell.length_a   1.000
_cell.length_b   1.000
_cell.length_c   1.000
_cell.angle_alpha   90.00
_cell.angle_beta   90.00
_cell.angle_gamma   90.00
#
_symmetry.space_group_name_H-M   'P 1'
#
loop_
_entity.id
_entity.type
_entity.pdbx_description
1 polymer ?
#
loop_
_entity_poly.entity_id
_entity_poly.type
_entity_poly.pdbx_seq_one_letter_code
_entity_poly.pdbx_strand_id
1 'polypeptide(L)'
;MPTFTVYRLVPPHNTATLAFHFGRQGIGLEETSETLASDSLFAALVVQAALSTAEVGDDGAPAWVRPFMHGEPPLRHSSLLPAIGELPLLPRPLLPLRLAETATVQAKQLKKLRYLSPALFAAACRGEALPATIIALQQGKVWLTEAEARCLPTPWRPAANESDEAWRKRLKVTPLWQIEATPHVALDRLSAASAYYEVGRVVFAAAVGLHVLVAFHDLAAQPVFERLLTLLGESGLGGKRTYGYGVFAWQRSTLTIDFPTPHRHAVLLSRYLPTPAELALVRDPRSTYQLVSSSGWFLAANGVTYRRQTVMMVSEGSVLAINDGQLPRGHIIDVRPNDTVAHPIYRSGMALAVPAPEVAFES
;
A
#
# COMPACT_ATOMS: atom_id res chain seq x y z
N MET A 1 -6.54 -1.85 21.82
CA MET A 1 -5.46 -1.50 20.87
C MET A 1 -5.54 -2.47 19.70
N PRO A 2 -5.71 -2.01 18.45
CA PRO A 2 -5.64 -2.88 17.30
C PRO A 2 -4.21 -3.39 17.12
N THR A 3 -4.10 -4.71 16.96
CA THR A 3 -2.86 -5.41 16.63
C THR A 3 -2.98 -5.93 15.22
N PHE A 4 -2.02 -5.58 14.36
CA PHE A 4 -1.94 -6.07 13.00
C PHE A 4 -0.85 -7.13 12.90
N THR A 5 -1.11 -8.17 12.11
CA THR A 5 -0.03 -9.02 11.61
C THR A 5 0.66 -8.27 10.47
N VAL A 6 1.98 -8.14 10.53
CA VAL A 6 2.78 -7.47 9.51
C VAL A 6 3.46 -8.53 8.68
N TYR A 7 3.25 -8.50 7.36
CA TYR A 7 4.00 -9.31 6.41
C TYR A 7 4.93 -8.41 5.62
N ARG A 8 6.22 -8.43 5.95
CA ARG A 8 7.24 -7.71 5.21
C ARG A 8 7.70 -8.54 4.02
N LEU A 9 7.69 -7.94 2.85
CA LEU A 9 8.30 -8.48 1.64
C LEU A 9 9.80 -8.18 1.69
N VAL A 10 10.62 -9.22 1.53
CA VAL A 10 12.07 -9.17 1.55
C VAL A 10 12.64 -9.82 0.27
N PRO A 11 13.87 -9.46 -0.14
CA PRO A 11 14.51 -10.12 -1.28
C PRO A 11 14.58 -11.65 -1.07
N PRO A 12 14.32 -12.47 -2.10
CA PRO A 12 14.60 -13.91 -2.03
C PRO A 12 16.10 -14.18 -1.85
N HIS A 13 16.45 -15.38 -1.40
CA HIS A 13 17.81 -15.77 -0.98
C HIS A 13 18.94 -15.46 -1.99
N ASN A 14 18.62 -15.38 -3.28
CA ASN A 14 19.58 -15.14 -4.38
C ASN A 14 19.65 -13.67 -4.84
N THR A 15 18.97 -12.74 -4.17
CA THR A 15 18.95 -11.32 -4.55
C THR A 15 19.18 -10.43 -3.34
N ALA A 16 19.88 -9.32 -3.53
CA ALA A 16 20.18 -8.38 -2.44
C ALA A 16 19.09 -7.31 -2.26
N THR A 17 18.27 -7.07 -3.29
CA THR A 17 17.30 -5.97 -3.33
C THR A 17 16.00 -6.41 -3.97
N LEU A 18 14.91 -5.74 -3.62
CA LEU A 18 13.62 -5.91 -4.27
C LEU A 18 13.49 -4.95 -5.46
N ALA A 19 12.94 -5.45 -6.55
CA ALA A 19 12.59 -4.65 -7.71
C ALA A 19 11.17 -5.00 -8.18
N PHE A 20 10.36 -3.97 -8.40
CA PHE A 20 8.98 -4.14 -8.84
C PHE A 20 8.67 -3.22 -10.03
N HIS A 21 7.69 -3.66 -10.82
CA HIS A 21 7.02 -2.82 -11.81
C HIS A 21 5.55 -2.70 -11.42
N PHE A 22 5.21 -1.59 -10.75
CA PHE A 22 3.83 -1.23 -10.42
C PHE A 22 3.39 -0.10 -11.36
N GLY A 23 3.13 -0.46 -12.61
CA GLY A 23 2.70 0.47 -13.65
C GLY A 23 1.48 1.29 -13.23
N ARG A 24 1.57 2.61 -13.38
CA ARG A 24 0.49 3.58 -13.29
C ARG A 24 0.21 4.13 -14.68
N GLN A 25 -1.06 4.39 -14.97
CA GLN A 25 -1.41 5.13 -16.18
C GLN A 25 -1.01 6.60 -16.00
N GLY A 26 -0.04 7.04 -16.80
CA GLY A 26 0.28 8.45 -17.03
C GLY A 26 0.12 8.78 -18.52
N ILE A 27 -0.05 10.07 -18.84
CA ILE A 27 0.01 10.54 -20.24
C ILE A 27 1.50 10.53 -20.61
N GLY A 28 1.94 9.56 -21.42
CA GLY A 28 3.34 9.40 -21.83
C GLY A 28 3.99 8.14 -21.25
N LEU A 29 5.15 8.32 -20.61
CA LEU A 29 5.98 7.26 -20.03
C LEU A 29 5.23 6.42 -18.98
N GLU A 30 5.49 5.11 -18.92
CA GLU A 30 4.91 4.21 -17.92
C GLU A 30 5.45 4.54 -16.53
N GLU A 31 4.71 5.34 -15.75
CA GLU A 31 5.08 5.69 -14.39
C GLU A 31 5.02 4.46 -13.48
N THR A 32 5.99 4.30 -12.58
CA THR A 32 5.98 3.23 -11.57
C THR A 32 5.83 3.79 -10.17
N SER A 33 5.06 3.08 -9.34
CA SER A 33 4.81 3.44 -7.93
C SER A 33 5.74 2.69 -6.98
N GLU A 34 6.10 3.30 -5.85
CA GLU A 34 6.81 2.65 -4.75
C GLU A 34 5.91 1.80 -3.82
N THR A 35 4.64 1.63 -4.19
CA THR A 35 3.60 0.95 -3.42
C THR A 35 2.69 0.20 -4.37
N LEU A 36 2.08 -0.89 -3.91
CA LEU A 36 0.96 -1.52 -4.62
C LEU A 36 -0.33 -1.33 -3.83
N ALA A 37 -1.37 -0.85 -4.51
CA ALA A 37 -2.66 -0.66 -3.88
C ALA A 37 -3.30 -1.99 -3.48
N SER A 38 -4.01 -1.98 -2.36
CA SER A 38 -4.77 -3.09 -1.78
C SER A 38 -5.68 -3.79 -2.80
N ASP A 39 -6.35 -3.04 -3.65
CA ASP A 39 -7.24 -3.61 -4.67
C ASP A 39 -6.48 -4.49 -5.69
N SER A 40 -5.23 -4.13 -6.02
CA SER A 40 -4.35 -4.92 -6.88
C SER A 40 -3.71 -6.10 -6.15
N LEU A 41 -3.34 -5.94 -4.87
CA LEU A 41 -2.85 -7.07 -4.06
C LEU A 41 -3.95 -8.12 -3.91
N PHE A 42 -5.17 -7.71 -3.59
CA PHE A 42 -6.32 -8.60 -3.49
C PHE A 42 -6.55 -9.35 -4.80
N ALA A 43 -6.57 -8.66 -5.94
CA ALA A 43 -6.71 -9.31 -7.24
C ALA A 43 -5.60 -10.33 -7.52
N ALA A 44 -4.36 -10.04 -7.11
CA ALA A 44 -3.25 -10.99 -7.25
C ALA A 44 -3.43 -12.25 -6.36
N LEU A 45 -3.94 -12.09 -5.13
CA LEU A 45 -4.28 -13.20 -4.25
C LEU A 45 -5.44 -14.05 -4.82
N VAL A 46 -6.47 -13.42 -5.40
CA VAL A 46 -7.56 -14.12 -6.10
C VAL A 46 -7.00 -14.98 -7.23
N VAL A 47 -6.07 -14.46 -8.03
CA VAL A 47 -5.42 -15.23 -9.10
C VAL A 47 -4.67 -16.43 -8.53
N GLN A 48 -3.91 -16.27 -7.45
CA GLN A 48 -3.24 -17.41 -6.82
C GLN A 48 -4.24 -18.44 -6.33
N ALA A 49 -5.33 -18.02 -5.68
CA ALA A 49 -6.36 -18.92 -5.21
C ALA A 49 -7.03 -19.70 -6.37
N ALA A 50 -7.31 -19.03 -7.49
CA ALA A 50 -7.86 -19.65 -8.69
C ALA A 50 -6.89 -20.66 -9.34
N LEU A 51 -5.59 -20.42 -9.26
CA LEU A 51 -4.57 -21.33 -9.80
C LEU A 51 -4.24 -22.51 -8.85
N SER A 52 -4.38 -22.32 -7.54
CA SER A 52 -3.96 -23.30 -6.54
C SER A 52 -5.10 -24.16 -5.96
N THR A 53 -6.35 -23.87 -6.30
CA THR A 53 -7.52 -24.61 -5.79
C THR A 53 -8.42 -25.06 -6.93
N ALA A 54 -8.95 -26.28 -6.83
CA ALA A 54 -9.92 -26.81 -7.79
C ALA A 54 -11.36 -26.37 -7.48
N GLU A 55 -11.61 -25.85 -6.27
CA GLU A 55 -12.95 -25.45 -5.84
C GLU A 55 -13.30 -24.06 -6.39
N VAL A 56 -14.10 -24.05 -7.45
CA VAL A 56 -14.70 -22.86 -8.05
C VAL A 56 -16.20 -22.84 -7.82
N GLY A 57 -16.78 -21.65 -7.68
CA GLY A 57 -18.23 -21.46 -7.68
C GLY A 57 -18.83 -21.60 -9.08
N ASP A 58 -20.16 -21.59 -9.12
CA ASP A 58 -20.93 -21.64 -10.38
C ASP A 58 -20.60 -20.46 -11.31
N ASP A 59 -20.12 -19.35 -10.75
CA ASP A 59 -19.67 -18.15 -11.47
C ASP A 59 -18.18 -18.22 -11.89
N GLY A 60 -17.48 -19.31 -11.60
CA GLY A 60 -16.05 -19.49 -11.88
C GLY A 60 -15.12 -18.78 -10.88
N ALA A 61 -15.64 -18.16 -9.83
CA ALA A 61 -14.80 -17.55 -8.80
C ALA A 61 -14.15 -18.61 -7.89
N PRO A 62 -12.89 -18.45 -7.47
CA PRO A 62 -12.30 -19.35 -6.49
C PRO A 62 -13.05 -19.26 -5.15
N ALA A 63 -13.28 -20.40 -4.50
CA ALA A 63 -14.00 -20.48 -3.23
C ALA A 63 -13.45 -19.53 -2.14
N TRP A 64 -12.14 -19.25 -2.18
CA TRP A 64 -11.46 -18.30 -1.29
C TRP A 64 -12.10 -16.90 -1.27
N VAL A 65 -12.69 -16.42 -2.38
CA VAL A 65 -13.30 -15.09 -2.44
C VAL A 65 -14.66 -15.02 -1.76
N ARG A 66 -15.41 -16.12 -1.70
CA ARG A 66 -16.82 -16.12 -1.26
C ARG A 66 -17.02 -15.45 0.12
N PRO A 67 -16.21 -15.74 1.16
CA PRO A 67 -16.38 -15.10 2.47
C PRO A 67 -16.24 -13.57 2.43
N PHE A 68 -15.44 -13.03 1.50
CA PHE A 68 -15.27 -11.58 1.36
C PHE A 68 -16.48 -10.89 0.71
N MET A 69 -17.30 -11.63 -0.03
CA MET A 69 -18.51 -11.11 -0.69
C MET A 69 -19.72 -11.08 0.25
N HIS A 70 -19.75 -11.93 1.28
CA HIS A 70 -20.90 -12.15 2.16
C HIS A 70 -20.84 -11.44 3.52
N GLY A 71 -20.18 -10.28 3.57
CA GLY A 71 -20.31 -9.32 4.67
C GLY A 71 -19.13 -9.29 5.64
N GLU A 72 -18.82 -10.39 6.32
CA GLU A 72 -17.70 -10.45 7.28
C GLU A 72 -16.46 -11.09 6.64
N PRO A 73 -15.55 -10.28 6.07
CA PRO A 73 -14.38 -10.84 5.43
C PRO A 73 -13.45 -11.45 6.50
N PRO A 74 -12.90 -12.65 6.24
CA PRO A 74 -12.07 -13.37 7.20
C PRO A 74 -10.79 -12.59 7.54
N LEU A 75 -10.36 -11.70 6.65
CA LEU A 75 -9.28 -10.76 6.87
C LEU A 75 -9.53 -9.43 6.16
N ARG A 76 -8.87 -8.38 6.64
CA ARG A 76 -8.72 -7.09 5.95
C ARG A 76 -7.24 -6.78 5.83
N HIS A 77 -6.81 -6.15 4.75
CA HIS A 77 -5.40 -5.83 4.54
C HIS A 77 -5.19 -4.41 4.03
N SER A 78 -4.04 -3.82 4.38
CA SER A 78 -3.61 -2.53 3.85
C SER A 78 -3.21 -2.63 2.38
N SER A 79 -2.88 -1.51 1.78
CA SER A 79 -2.01 -1.50 0.60
C SER A 79 -0.59 -1.94 0.97
N LEU A 80 0.21 -2.35 -0.01
CA LEU A 80 1.64 -2.59 0.18
C LEU A 80 2.37 -1.27 0.30
N LEU A 81 2.88 -0.99 1.49
CA LEU A 81 3.52 0.27 1.87
C LEU A 81 5.02 0.03 2.11
N PRO A 82 5.90 1.03 2.04
CA PRO A 82 7.32 0.81 2.23
C PRO A 82 7.67 0.46 3.69
N ALA A 83 8.72 -0.33 3.88
CA ALA A 83 9.29 -0.66 5.19
C ALA A 83 10.82 -0.50 5.15
N ILE A 84 11.43 -0.10 6.28
CA ILE A 84 12.88 0.02 6.45
C ILE A 84 13.33 -0.96 7.54
N GLY A 85 13.90 -2.09 7.13
CA GLY A 85 14.15 -3.23 8.02
C GLY A 85 12.84 -3.70 8.65
N GLU A 86 12.81 -3.74 9.97
CA GLU A 86 11.61 -4.09 10.75
C GLU A 86 10.61 -2.93 10.92
N LEU A 87 10.93 -1.71 10.46
CA LEU A 87 10.08 -0.53 10.67
C LEU A 87 9.06 -0.38 9.52
N PRO A 88 7.77 -0.73 9.72
CA PRO A 88 6.73 -0.46 8.72
C PRO A 88 6.44 1.03 8.64
N LEU A 89 6.36 1.58 7.43
CA LEU A 89 5.89 2.96 7.23
C LEU A 89 4.40 2.99 6.93
N LEU A 90 3.72 4.00 7.46
CA LEU A 90 2.26 4.18 7.37
C LEU A 90 1.95 5.38 6.48
N PRO A 91 0.81 5.38 5.75
CA PRO A 91 0.47 6.49 4.87
C PRO A 91 0.26 7.76 5.71
N ARG A 92 0.64 8.91 5.17
CA ARG A 92 0.35 10.21 5.80
C ARG A 92 -1.18 10.35 5.95
N PRO A 93 -1.71 10.47 7.18
CA PRO A 93 -3.12 10.79 7.36
C PRO A 93 -3.41 12.19 6.83
N LEU A 94 -4.56 12.40 6.19
CA LEU A 94 -5.08 13.71 5.80
C LEU A 94 -5.66 14.47 7.01
N LEU A 95 -4.95 14.41 8.13
CA LEU A 95 -5.20 15.17 9.35
C LEU A 95 -4.21 16.34 9.42
N PRO A 96 -4.59 17.46 10.06
CA PRO A 96 -3.64 18.49 10.46
C PRO A 96 -2.50 17.90 11.31
N LEU A 97 -1.25 18.09 10.87
CA LEU A 97 -0.08 17.69 11.65
C LEU A 97 0.31 18.84 12.56
N ARG A 98 0.14 18.67 13.88
CA ARG A 98 0.56 19.66 14.87
C ARG A 98 2.07 19.60 15.03
N LEU A 99 2.77 20.62 14.57
CA LEU A 99 4.22 20.72 14.73
C LEU A 99 4.52 21.45 16.04
N ALA A 100 5.57 21.03 16.76
CA ALA A 100 6.07 21.81 17.89
C ALA A 100 6.51 23.22 17.41
N GLU A 101 6.37 24.24 18.24
CA GLU A 101 6.74 25.63 17.90
C GLU A 101 8.22 25.76 17.49
N THR A 102 9.07 24.92 18.08
CA THR A 102 10.52 24.86 17.81
C THR A 102 10.88 23.97 16.61
N ALA A 103 9.89 23.34 15.96
CA ALA A 103 10.14 22.46 14.83
C ALA A 103 10.64 23.25 13.62
N THR A 104 11.85 22.95 13.16
CA THR A 104 12.45 23.51 11.94
C THR A 104 11.96 22.77 10.69
N VAL A 105 10.66 22.53 10.58
CA VAL A 105 10.05 21.86 9.43
C VAL A 105 9.61 22.91 8.42
N GLN A 106 10.19 22.87 7.22
CA GLN A 106 9.81 23.80 6.15
C GLN A 106 8.45 23.40 5.57
N ALA A 107 7.57 24.36 5.29
CA ALA A 107 6.26 24.11 4.67
C ALA A 107 6.34 23.30 3.35
N LYS A 108 7.47 23.39 2.63
CA LYS A 108 7.74 22.59 1.42
C LYS A 108 7.90 21.08 1.71
N GLN A 109 8.37 20.70 2.90
CA GLN A 109 8.51 19.30 3.29
C GLN A 109 7.15 18.65 3.58
N LEU A 110 6.23 19.39 4.19
CA LEU A 110 4.85 18.93 4.39
C LEU A 110 4.18 18.55 3.06
N LYS A 111 4.39 19.29 1.97
CA LYS A 111 3.81 18.94 0.66
C LYS A 111 4.35 17.63 0.07
N LYS A 112 5.59 17.25 0.42
CA LYS A 112 6.25 16.04 -0.10
C LYS A 112 6.03 14.81 0.77
N LEU A 113 5.64 14.99 2.03
CA LEU A 113 5.41 13.91 3.00
C LEU A 113 4.36 12.92 2.48
N ARG A 114 4.74 11.65 2.46
CA ARG A 114 3.89 10.51 2.07
C ARG A 114 3.76 9.46 3.14
N TYR A 115 4.80 9.28 3.96
CA TYR A 115 4.82 8.22 4.97
C TYR A 115 5.36 8.70 6.31
N LEU A 116 4.78 8.16 7.38
CA LEU A 116 5.18 8.37 8.76
C LEU A 116 5.65 7.04 9.36
N SER A 117 6.59 7.10 10.31
CA SER A 117 6.86 5.98 11.20
C SER A 117 5.65 5.69 12.11
N PRO A 118 5.55 4.48 12.71
CA PRO A 118 4.47 4.14 13.62
C PRO A 118 4.30 5.16 14.76
N ALA A 119 5.38 5.64 15.38
CA ALA A 119 5.27 6.60 16.46
C ALA A 119 4.71 7.97 16.00
N LEU A 120 5.19 8.50 14.87
CA LEU A 120 4.67 9.77 14.33
C LEU A 120 3.24 9.64 13.81
N PHE A 121 2.91 8.52 13.17
CA PHE A 121 1.56 8.23 12.71
C PHE A 121 0.59 8.16 13.89
N ALA A 122 0.98 7.48 14.97
CA ALA A 122 0.16 7.37 16.17
C ALA A 122 -0.03 8.75 16.84
N ALA A 123 1.03 9.57 16.96
CA ALA A 123 0.93 10.94 17.46
C ALA A 123 -0.01 11.81 16.61
N ALA A 124 0.11 11.74 15.28
CA ALA A 124 -0.79 12.43 14.36
C ALA A 124 -2.24 11.97 14.53
N CYS A 125 -2.46 10.65 14.64
CA CYS A 125 -3.78 10.08 14.91
C CYS A 125 -4.25 10.31 16.34
N ARG A 126 -3.45 10.88 17.25
CA ARG A 126 -3.88 11.33 18.59
C ARG A 126 -4.13 12.84 18.64
N GLY A 127 -3.86 13.58 17.56
CA GLY A 127 -3.88 15.04 17.59
C GLY A 127 -2.79 15.65 18.48
N GLU A 128 -1.73 14.87 18.76
CA GLU A 128 -0.58 15.30 19.56
C GLU A 128 0.38 16.13 18.71
N ALA A 129 1.15 17.00 19.37
CA ALA A 129 2.26 17.67 18.73
C ALA A 129 3.35 16.65 18.36
N LEU A 130 3.78 16.67 17.10
CA LEU A 130 4.96 15.94 16.65
C LEU A 130 6.21 16.48 17.36
N PRO A 131 7.21 15.63 17.64
CA PRO A 131 8.44 16.07 18.29
C PRO A 131 9.14 17.18 17.48
N ALA A 132 9.81 18.09 18.19
CA ALA A 132 10.54 19.19 17.57
C ALA A 132 11.58 18.73 16.54
N THR A 133 12.18 17.56 16.80
CA THR A 133 13.18 16.96 15.92
C THR A 133 12.58 15.81 15.13
N ILE A 134 12.46 16.00 13.82
CA ILE A 134 11.99 15.00 12.87
C ILE A 134 13.12 14.59 11.94
N ILE A 135 13.30 13.28 11.74
CA ILE A 135 14.22 12.74 10.75
C ILE A 135 13.48 12.55 9.43
N ALA A 136 13.89 13.31 8.41
CA ALA A 136 13.32 13.23 7.06
C ALA A 136 14.24 12.44 6.13
N LEU A 137 13.71 11.36 5.55
CA LEU A 137 14.36 10.50 4.56
C LEU A 137 13.72 10.67 3.18
N GLN A 138 14.37 10.12 2.15
CA GLN A 138 13.84 10.03 0.79
C GLN A 138 13.31 11.38 0.28
N GLN A 139 14.16 12.40 0.34
CA GLN A 139 13.84 13.77 -0.09
C GLN A 139 12.61 14.38 0.62
N GLY A 140 12.37 13.97 1.86
CA GLY A 140 11.25 14.46 2.69
C GLY A 140 9.95 13.68 2.54
N LYS A 141 9.93 12.58 1.78
CA LYS A 141 8.74 11.72 1.63
C LYS A 141 8.45 10.88 2.88
N VAL A 142 9.46 10.58 3.68
CA VAL A 142 9.37 9.71 4.87
C VAL A 142 9.83 10.49 6.09
N TRP A 143 8.99 10.57 7.11
CA TRP A 143 9.35 11.16 8.40
C TRP A 143 9.32 10.11 9.51
N LEU A 144 10.35 10.13 10.35
CA LEU A 144 10.50 9.25 11.51
C LEU A 144 10.80 10.08 12.77
N THR A 145 10.53 9.50 13.94
CA THR A 145 11.17 10.01 15.17
C THR A 145 12.68 9.75 15.10
N GLU A 146 13.45 10.54 15.83
CA GLU A 146 14.88 10.29 15.94
C GLU A 146 15.21 8.96 16.61
N ALA A 147 14.42 8.55 17.61
CA ALA A 147 14.57 7.27 18.28
C ALA A 147 14.41 6.10 17.30
N GLU A 148 13.35 6.09 16.49
CA GLU A 148 13.15 5.05 15.46
C GLU A 148 14.24 5.09 14.39
N ALA A 149 14.70 6.29 14.00
CA ALA A 149 15.76 6.44 13.00
C ALA A 149 17.11 5.84 13.46
N ARG A 150 17.43 5.92 14.76
CA ARG A 150 18.66 5.33 15.32
C ARG A 150 18.63 3.80 15.33
N CYS A 151 17.44 3.20 15.34
CA CYS A 151 17.24 1.74 15.32
C CYS A 151 17.19 1.14 13.90
N LEU A 152 17.31 1.96 12.85
CA LEU A 152 17.28 1.48 11.47
C LEU A 152 18.49 0.57 11.13
N PRO A 153 18.38 -0.26 10.09
CA PRO A 153 19.54 -0.98 9.58
C PRO A 153 20.58 -0.03 8.96
N THR A 154 21.81 -0.53 8.76
CA THR A 154 22.80 0.13 7.89
C THR A 154 22.22 0.26 6.47
N PRO A 155 22.43 1.39 5.76
CA PRO A 155 23.24 2.54 6.17
C PRO A 155 22.54 3.58 7.04
N TRP A 156 21.24 3.48 7.36
CA TRP A 156 20.51 4.61 7.98
C TRP A 156 20.77 4.83 9.48
N ARG A 157 21.24 3.84 10.24
CA ARG A 157 21.70 4.11 11.63
C ARG A 157 22.98 4.96 11.67
N PRO A 158 23.25 5.66 12.79
CA PRO A 158 24.53 6.32 13.03
C PRO A 158 25.69 5.32 12.99
N ALA A 159 26.83 5.71 12.40
CA ALA A 159 28.08 4.96 12.56
C ALA A 159 28.75 5.29 13.92
N ALA A 160 29.60 4.40 14.42
CA ALA A 160 30.17 4.49 15.78
C ALA A 160 30.86 5.83 16.11
N ASN A 161 31.47 6.49 15.11
CA ASN A 161 32.19 7.76 15.27
C ASN A 161 31.56 8.91 14.46
N GLU A 162 30.29 8.77 14.08
CA GLU A 162 29.58 9.80 13.31
C GLU A 162 28.85 10.76 14.24
N SER A 163 29.10 12.07 14.10
CA SER A 163 28.33 13.08 14.83
C SER A 163 26.87 13.10 14.36
N ASP A 164 25.96 13.53 15.23
CA ASP A 164 24.53 13.63 14.89
C ASP A 164 24.28 14.53 13.68
N GLU A 165 25.04 15.62 13.52
CA GLU A 165 24.95 16.51 12.36
C GLU A 165 25.37 15.80 11.06
N ALA A 166 26.50 15.07 11.08
CA ALA A 166 26.98 14.31 9.94
C ALA A 166 26.00 13.21 9.56
N TRP A 167 25.48 12.48 10.56
CA TRP A 167 24.46 11.45 10.38
C TRP A 167 23.20 12.01 9.71
N ARG A 168 22.63 13.10 10.23
CA ARG A 168 21.45 13.75 9.64
C ARG A 168 21.71 14.26 8.23
N LYS A 169 22.90 14.79 7.95
CA LYS A 169 23.28 15.24 6.61
C LYS A 169 23.36 14.07 5.64
N ARG A 170 23.94 12.94 6.05
CA ARG A 170 24.02 11.71 5.26
C ARG A 170 22.66 11.08 5.00
N LEU A 171 21.77 11.09 5.99
CA LEU A 171 20.39 10.59 5.83
C LEU A 171 19.60 11.33 4.74
N LYS A 172 19.82 12.63 4.56
CA LYS A 172 19.15 13.42 3.52
C LYS A 172 19.50 12.98 2.09
N VAL A 173 20.68 12.39 1.91
CA VAL A 173 21.21 11.98 0.59
C VAL A 173 21.24 10.46 0.39
N THR A 174 20.95 9.66 1.43
CA THR A 174 20.88 8.20 1.34
C THR A 174 19.48 7.76 0.88
N PRO A 175 19.29 7.27 -0.36
CA PRO A 175 17.97 6.87 -0.85
C PRO A 175 17.48 5.57 -0.22
N LEU A 176 16.17 5.47 -0.01
CA LEU A 176 15.48 4.23 0.39
C LEU A 176 15.08 3.40 -0.84
N TRP A 177 14.72 4.07 -1.92
CA TRP A 177 14.39 3.46 -3.21
C TRP A 177 14.67 4.44 -4.35
N GLN A 178 14.76 3.93 -5.56
CA GLN A 178 14.88 4.70 -6.79
C GLN A 178 13.83 4.23 -7.78
N ILE A 179 13.26 5.19 -8.51
CA ILE A 179 12.38 4.90 -9.64
C ILE A 179 13.20 5.20 -10.89
N GLU A 180 13.39 4.18 -11.72
CA GLU A 180 14.17 4.25 -12.94
C GLU A 180 13.27 3.95 -14.13
N ALA A 181 13.52 4.58 -15.27
CA ALA A 181 12.90 4.19 -16.53
C ALA A 181 13.95 3.47 -17.37
N THR A 182 13.69 2.21 -17.72
CA THR A 182 14.61 1.41 -18.55
C THR A 182 14.12 1.42 -20.01
N PRO A 183 14.92 1.88 -20.97
CA PRO A 183 14.53 1.90 -22.38
C PRO A 183 14.46 0.49 -22.95
N HIS A 184 13.44 0.22 -23.76
CA HIS A 184 13.24 -1.01 -24.48
C HIS A 184 12.88 -0.70 -25.94
N VAL A 185 13.19 -1.65 -26.82
CA VAL A 185 12.78 -1.61 -28.22
C VAL A 185 11.93 -2.84 -28.51
N ALA A 186 10.71 -2.62 -28.97
CA ALA A 186 9.90 -3.68 -29.59
C ALA A 186 10.12 -3.64 -31.10
N LEU A 187 10.35 -4.79 -31.71
CA LEU A 187 10.34 -4.93 -33.18
C LEU A 187 9.00 -5.54 -33.58
N ASP A 188 8.30 -4.86 -34.48
CA ASP A 188 7.09 -5.42 -35.08
C ASP A 188 7.44 -6.68 -35.89
N ARG A 189 6.68 -7.75 -35.69
CA ARG A 189 7.00 -9.07 -36.27
C ARG A 189 6.78 -9.14 -37.78
N LEU A 190 6.00 -8.22 -38.36
CA LEU A 190 5.67 -8.21 -39.78
C LEU A 190 6.50 -7.20 -40.56
N SER A 191 6.75 -6.03 -39.98
CA SER A 191 7.42 -4.89 -40.63
C SER A 191 8.85 -4.63 -40.17
N ALA A 192 9.32 -5.31 -39.11
CA ALA A 192 10.58 -5.03 -38.44
C ALA A 192 10.74 -3.56 -37.97
N ALA A 193 9.64 -2.81 -37.90
CA ALA A 193 9.64 -1.45 -37.38
C ALA A 193 9.94 -1.45 -35.88
N SER A 194 10.86 -0.58 -35.45
CA SER A 194 11.22 -0.43 -34.05
C SER A 194 10.30 0.57 -33.34
N ALA A 195 9.73 0.17 -32.21
CA ALA A 195 8.98 1.03 -31.30
C ALA A 195 9.74 1.15 -29.99
N TYR A 196 10.17 2.37 -29.67
CA TYR A 196 10.78 2.72 -28.39
C TYR A 196 9.71 2.79 -27.30
N TYR A 197 9.94 2.14 -26.17
CA TYR A 197 9.13 2.32 -24.96
C TYR A 197 10.00 2.22 -23.72
N GLU A 198 9.67 2.95 -22.66
CA GLU A 198 10.36 2.83 -21.37
C GLU A 198 9.49 2.07 -20.38
N VAL A 199 10.13 1.22 -19.59
CA VAL A 199 9.49 0.49 -18.49
C VAL A 199 9.99 1.11 -17.20
N GLY A 200 9.10 1.79 -16.47
CA GLY A 200 9.40 2.23 -15.12
C GLY A 200 9.70 1.03 -14.21
N ARG A 201 10.62 1.15 -13.27
CA ARG A 201 10.82 0.16 -12.20
C ARG A 201 11.13 0.89 -10.91
N VAL A 202 10.70 0.33 -9.79
CA VAL A 202 11.17 0.74 -8.47
C VAL A 202 12.18 -0.28 -7.98
N VAL A 203 13.36 0.19 -7.59
CA VAL A 203 14.42 -0.61 -6.97
C VAL A 203 14.59 -0.12 -5.54
N PHE A 204 14.45 -1.03 -4.58
CA PHE A 204 14.61 -0.72 -3.16
C PHE A 204 16.07 -0.93 -2.75
N ALA A 205 16.58 -0.08 -1.85
CA ALA A 205 17.88 -0.29 -1.24
C ALA A 205 17.87 -1.58 -0.39
N ALA A 206 19.06 -2.13 -0.11
CA ALA A 206 19.17 -3.29 0.77
C ALA A 206 18.50 -3.01 2.12
N ALA A 207 17.79 -3.99 2.67
CA ALA A 207 16.95 -3.88 3.86
C ALA A 207 15.74 -2.92 3.74
N VAL A 208 15.45 -2.34 2.58
CA VAL A 208 14.17 -1.65 2.31
C VAL A 208 13.30 -2.58 1.48
N GLY A 209 12.02 -2.60 1.79
CA GLY A 209 11.05 -3.41 1.06
C GLY A 209 9.65 -2.85 1.21
N LEU A 210 8.69 -3.74 1.06
CA LEU A 210 7.28 -3.44 1.26
C LEU A 210 6.76 -4.21 2.46
N HIS A 211 5.65 -3.77 3.04
CA HIS A 211 4.89 -4.53 4.01
C HIS A 211 3.40 -4.39 3.75
N VAL A 212 2.66 -5.41 4.16
CA VAL A 212 1.20 -5.36 4.26
C VAL A 212 0.79 -5.62 5.70
N LEU A 213 -0.11 -4.80 6.20
CA LEU A 213 -0.79 -4.99 7.47
C LEU A 213 -2.04 -5.83 7.23
N VAL A 214 -2.25 -6.86 8.05
CA VAL A 214 -3.41 -7.73 7.97
C VAL A 214 -4.09 -7.81 9.33
N ALA A 215 -5.39 -7.55 9.35
CA ALA A 215 -6.29 -7.82 10.46
C ALA A 215 -7.09 -9.07 10.14
N PHE A 216 -6.86 -10.15 10.89
CA PHE A 216 -7.62 -11.40 10.78
C PHE A 216 -8.83 -11.35 11.71
N HIS A 217 -10.03 -11.50 11.14
CA HIS A 217 -11.27 -11.72 11.90
C HIS A 217 -11.52 -13.21 12.12
N ASP A 218 -11.00 -14.03 11.20
CA ASP A 218 -10.93 -15.47 11.32
C ASP A 218 -9.45 -15.91 11.29
N LEU A 219 -8.96 -16.45 12.40
CA LEU A 219 -7.58 -16.95 12.52
C LEU A 219 -7.32 -18.17 11.62
N ALA A 220 -8.35 -18.93 11.23
CA ALA A 220 -8.20 -20.03 10.28
C ALA A 220 -7.81 -19.54 8.87
N ALA A 221 -8.06 -18.28 8.55
CA ALA A 221 -7.66 -17.68 7.27
C ALA A 221 -6.18 -17.33 7.19
N GLN A 222 -5.46 -17.25 8.32
CA GLN A 222 -4.05 -16.85 8.35
C GLN A 222 -3.13 -17.83 7.60
N PRO A 223 -3.17 -19.15 7.83
CA PRO A 223 -2.36 -20.10 7.06
C PRO A 223 -2.70 -20.11 5.56
N VAL A 224 -3.96 -19.84 5.20
CA VAL A 224 -4.38 -19.75 3.80
C VAL A 224 -3.80 -18.50 3.15
N PHE A 225 -3.88 -17.35 3.82
CA PHE A 225 -3.27 -16.10 3.37
C PHE A 225 -1.76 -16.26 3.19
N GLU A 226 -1.06 -16.86 4.16
CA GLU A 226 0.39 -17.09 4.10
C GLU A 226 0.79 -17.98 2.93
N ARG A 227 0.01 -19.03 2.64
CA ARG A 227 0.20 -19.88 1.46
C ARG A 227 0.06 -19.10 0.16
N LEU A 228 -1.00 -18.31 0.02
CA LEU A 228 -1.24 -17.49 -1.18
C LEU A 228 -0.14 -16.42 -1.34
N LEU A 229 0.33 -15.85 -0.24
CA LEU A 229 1.43 -14.90 -0.24
C LEU A 229 2.76 -15.55 -0.67
N THR A 230 3.02 -16.78 -0.25
CA THR A 230 4.18 -17.57 -0.72
C THR A 230 4.11 -17.83 -2.23
N LEU A 231 2.98 -18.33 -2.73
CA LEU A 231 2.77 -18.56 -4.18
C LEU A 231 2.91 -17.25 -4.98
N LEU A 232 2.42 -16.14 -4.42
CA LEU A 232 2.57 -14.82 -5.01
C LEU A 232 4.03 -14.36 -5.02
N GLY A 233 4.79 -14.65 -3.97
CA GLY A 233 6.22 -14.35 -3.87
C GLY A 233 7.05 -15.10 -4.90
N GLU A 234 6.73 -16.36 -5.15
CA GLU A 234 7.38 -17.20 -6.17
C GLU A 234 7.02 -16.77 -7.59
N SER A 235 5.74 -16.48 -7.83
CA SER A 235 5.25 -16.16 -9.17
C SER A 235 5.49 -14.71 -9.56
N GLY A 236 5.66 -13.81 -8.59
CA GLY A 236 5.97 -12.40 -8.76
C GLY A 236 4.76 -11.47 -8.76
N LEU A 237 4.94 -10.26 -8.22
CA LEU A 237 3.91 -9.24 -8.08
C LEU A 237 4.15 -8.02 -8.99
N GLY A 238 3.08 -7.52 -9.62
CA GLY A 238 3.16 -6.43 -10.59
C GLY A 238 3.40 -6.94 -12.01
N GLY A 239 3.83 -6.03 -12.90
CA GLY A 239 4.14 -6.37 -14.29
C GLY A 239 5.58 -6.85 -14.49
N LYS A 240 5.90 -7.24 -15.73
CA LYS A 240 7.27 -7.59 -16.17
C LYS A 240 7.93 -8.70 -15.33
N ARG A 241 7.11 -9.61 -14.78
CA ARG A 241 7.51 -10.79 -14.00
C ARG A 241 8.51 -11.69 -14.73
N THR A 242 8.37 -11.80 -16.05
CA THR A 242 9.28 -12.55 -16.94
C THR A 242 10.70 -11.97 -17.00
N TYR A 243 10.90 -10.71 -16.62
CA TYR A 243 12.21 -10.05 -16.54
C TYR A 243 12.81 -10.11 -15.12
N GLY A 244 12.23 -10.94 -14.24
CA GLY A 244 12.71 -11.13 -12.87
C GLY A 244 12.18 -10.12 -11.85
N TYR A 245 11.26 -9.24 -12.22
CA TYR A 245 10.64 -8.30 -11.28
C TYR A 245 9.51 -8.95 -10.48
N GLY A 246 9.31 -8.44 -9.26
CA GLY A 246 8.17 -8.78 -8.44
C GLY A 246 8.32 -10.02 -7.57
N VAL A 247 9.39 -10.80 -7.72
CA VAL A 247 9.67 -11.96 -6.87
C VAL A 247 10.08 -11.48 -5.47
N PHE A 248 9.55 -12.13 -4.43
CA PHE A 248 9.86 -11.80 -3.04
C PHE A 248 9.77 -13.04 -2.15
N ALA A 249 10.47 -13.00 -1.01
CA ALA A 249 10.16 -13.80 0.17
C ALA A 249 9.45 -12.91 1.20
N TRP A 250 8.94 -13.48 2.29
CA TRP A 250 8.28 -12.71 3.32
C TRP A 250 8.69 -13.11 4.73
N GLN A 251 8.58 -12.15 5.65
CA GLN A 251 8.81 -12.32 7.09
C GLN A 251 7.61 -11.74 7.86
N ARG A 252 7.21 -12.43 8.93
CA ARG A 252 6.05 -12.07 9.75
C ARG A 252 6.48 -11.43 11.06
N SER A 253 5.83 -10.35 11.42
CA SER A 253 5.92 -9.72 12.74
C SER A 253 4.55 -9.17 13.15
N THR A 254 4.50 -8.36 14.20
CA THR A 254 3.27 -7.72 14.66
C THR A 254 3.50 -6.23 14.84
N LEU A 255 2.44 -5.45 14.66
CA LEU A 255 2.43 -4.02 14.93
C LEU A 255 1.20 -3.70 15.76
N THR A 256 1.44 -3.20 16.97
CA THR A 256 0.39 -2.64 17.82
C THR A 256 0.49 -1.13 17.75
N ILE A 257 -0.62 -0.48 17.42
CA ILE A 257 -0.70 0.99 17.45
C ILE A 257 -1.74 1.36 18.49
N ASP A 258 -1.34 2.24 19.40
CA ASP A 258 -2.26 2.77 20.39
C ASP A 258 -3.08 3.93 19.81
N PHE A 259 -4.39 3.83 19.93
CA PHE A 259 -5.34 4.84 19.44
C PHE A 259 -6.27 5.27 20.58
N PRO A 260 -6.58 6.58 20.69
CA PRO A 260 -7.30 7.13 21.84
C PRO A 260 -8.82 7.04 21.65
N THR A 261 -9.57 6.59 22.65
CA THR A 261 -11.05 6.64 22.64
C THR A 261 -11.56 7.98 23.21
N PRO A 262 -12.72 8.50 22.75
CA PRO A 262 -13.58 8.01 21.69
C PRO A 262 -13.05 8.35 20.28
N HIS A 263 -13.39 7.50 19.32
CA HIS A 263 -12.99 7.64 17.93
C HIS A 263 -14.12 8.26 17.11
N ARG A 264 -13.84 9.39 16.45
CA ARG A 264 -14.81 10.10 15.58
C ARG A 264 -14.36 10.19 14.12
N HIS A 265 -13.15 9.73 13.83
CA HIS A 265 -12.64 9.54 12.47
C HIS A 265 -12.04 8.15 12.27
N ALA A 266 -11.92 7.74 11.01
CA ALA A 266 -11.20 6.58 10.56
C ALA A 266 -10.17 6.98 9.49
N VAL A 267 -8.90 6.64 9.71
CA VAL A 267 -7.82 6.82 8.73
C VAL A 267 -7.66 5.53 7.93
N LEU A 268 -7.74 5.64 6.61
CA LEU A 268 -7.65 4.49 5.70
C LEU A 268 -6.21 4.05 5.47
N LEU A 269 -5.95 2.75 5.61
CA LEU A 269 -4.68 2.07 5.29
C LEU A 269 -4.75 1.27 3.98
N SER A 270 -5.96 1.11 3.43
CA SER A 270 -6.24 0.51 2.13
C SER A 270 -7.04 1.49 1.26
N ARG A 271 -7.22 1.16 -0.02
CA ARG A 271 -8.20 1.84 -0.84
C ARG A 271 -9.59 1.39 -0.44
N TYR A 272 -10.52 2.32 -0.54
CA TYR A 272 -11.87 2.13 -0.04
C TYR A 272 -12.91 2.41 -1.12
N LEU A 273 -13.88 1.51 -1.23
CA LEU A 273 -15.06 1.68 -2.06
C LEU A 273 -16.31 1.62 -1.17
N PRO A 274 -16.98 2.76 -0.90
CA PRO A 274 -18.12 2.80 0.00
C PRO A 274 -19.30 1.99 -0.55
N THR A 275 -19.96 1.22 0.30
CA THR A 275 -21.30 0.70 -0.04
C THR A 275 -22.29 1.86 -0.19
N PRO A 276 -23.47 1.65 -0.82
CA PRO A 276 -24.50 2.69 -0.87
C PRO A 276 -24.87 3.28 0.50
N ALA A 277 -24.89 2.46 1.55
CA ALA A 277 -25.15 2.91 2.92
C ALA A 277 -24.00 3.73 3.52
N GLU A 278 -22.77 3.48 3.10
CA GLU A 278 -21.59 4.18 3.61
C GLU A 278 -21.24 5.45 2.82
N LEU A 279 -21.97 5.77 1.75
CA LEU A 279 -21.76 7.04 1.02
C LEU A 279 -21.90 8.26 1.93
N ALA A 280 -22.67 8.15 3.01
CA ALA A 280 -22.77 9.18 4.04
C ALA A 280 -21.42 9.49 4.70
N LEU A 281 -20.54 8.50 4.90
CA LEU A 281 -19.21 8.70 5.48
C LEU A 281 -18.36 9.61 4.60
N VAL A 282 -18.40 9.40 3.28
CA VAL A 282 -17.64 10.20 2.31
C VAL A 282 -18.25 11.60 2.12
N ARG A 283 -19.58 11.72 2.23
CA ARG A 283 -20.30 13.00 2.09
C ARG A 283 -20.29 13.86 3.35
N ASP A 284 -19.88 13.31 4.50
CA ASP A 284 -19.77 14.07 5.74
C ASP A 284 -18.74 15.21 5.57
N PRO A 285 -19.08 16.47 5.90
CA PRO A 285 -18.17 17.61 5.73
C PRO A 285 -16.91 17.54 6.60
N ARG A 286 -16.89 16.67 7.62
CA ARG A 286 -15.70 16.41 8.45
C ARG A 286 -14.77 15.37 7.82
N SER A 287 -15.17 14.71 6.74
CA SER A 287 -14.33 13.77 6.00
C SER A 287 -13.39 14.50 5.05
N THR A 288 -12.11 14.15 5.06
CA THR A 288 -11.10 14.66 4.13
C THR A 288 -10.47 13.50 3.39
N TYR A 289 -10.62 13.46 2.07
CA TYR A 289 -10.21 12.31 1.27
C TYR A 289 -9.65 12.70 -0.09
N GLN A 290 -8.94 11.76 -0.71
CA GLN A 290 -8.52 11.85 -2.11
C GLN A 290 -9.16 10.71 -2.92
N LEU A 291 -9.59 11.04 -4.13
CA LEU A 291 -10.11 10.06 -5.08
C LEU A 291 -9.02 9.59 -6.03
N VAL A 292 -9.02 8.30 -6.31
CA VAL A 292 -8.10 7.65 -7.25
C VAL A 292 -8.90 6.78 -8.22
N SER A 293 -8.51 6.79 -9.49
CA SER A 293 -9.09 5.91 -10.50
C SER A 293 -8.35 4.56 -10.52
N SER A 294 -9.08 3.46 -10.40
CA SER A 294 -8.60 2.11 -10.68
C SER A 294 -9.13 1.66 -12.04
N SER A 295 -8.24 1.66 -13.04
CA SER A 295 -8.49 1.25 -14.42
C SER A 295 -7.42 0.25 -14.85
N GLY A 296 -7.54 -0.33 -16.04
CA GLY A 296 -6.44 -1.04 -16.70
C GLY A 296 -6.89 -2.25 -17.49
N TRP A 297 -5.92 -3.09 -17.82
CA TRP A 297 -6.12 -4.30 -18.61
C TRP A 297 -5.95 -5.54 -17.73
N PHE A 298 -6.59 -6.65 -18.14
CA PHE A 298 -6.38 -7.97 -17.55
C PHE A 298 -6.39 -9.03 -18.64
N LEU A 299 -5.65 -10.12 -18.39
CA LEU A 299 -5.69 -11.33 -19.21
C LEU A 299 -6.77 -12.25 -18.63
N ALA A 300 -7.81 -12.54 -19.41
CA ALA A 300 -8.85 -13.49 -19.01
C ALA A 300 -8.39 -14.94 -19.21
N ALA A 301 -9.11 -15.89 -18.60
CA ALA A 301 -8.80 -17.31 -18.71
C ALA A 301 -8.86 -17.86 -20.15
N ASN A 302 -9.60 -17.19 -21.04
CA ASN A 302 -9.67 -17.52 -22.47
C ASN A 302 -8.45 -17.02 -23.28
N GLY A 303 -7.44 -16.42 -22.62
CA GLY A 303 -6.24 -15.88 -23.26
C GLY A 303 -6.43 -14.52 -23.94
N VAL A 304 -7.63 -13.93 -23.87
CA VAL A 304 -7.91 -12.61 -24.45
C VAL A 304 -7.68 -11.53 -23.40
N THR A 305 -7.10 -10.41 -23.84
CA THR A 305 -6.88 -9.24 -23.00
C THR A 305 -8.07 -8.28 -23.09
N TYR A 306 -8.65 -7.93 -21.96
CA TYR A 306 -9.80 -7.02 -21.87
C TYR A 306 -9.47 -5.80 -21.02
N ARG A 307 -10.15 -4.68 -21.31
CA ARG A 307 -10.14 -3.50 -20.46
C ARG A 307 -11.24 -3.65 -19.42
N ARG A 308 -10.88 -3.63 -18.12
CA ARG A 308 -11.88 -3.65 -17.04
C ARG A 308 -12.59 -2.30 -16.91
N GLN A 309 -13.78 -2.31 -16.32
CA GLN A 309 -14.49 -1.09 -15.96
C GLN A 309 -13.65 -0.25 -14.98
N THR A 310 -13.63 1.08 -15.20
CA THR A 310 -12.92 2.00 -14.33
C THR A 310 -13.74 2.28 -13.07
N VAL A 311 -13.09 2.24 -11.91
CA VAL A 311 -13.72 2.49 -10.61
C VAL A 311 -13.03 3.67 -9.93
N MET A 312 -13.80 4.60 -9.37
CA MET A 312 -13.28 5.64 -8.49
C MET A 312 -13.29 5.14 -7.05
N MET A 313 -12.15 5.25 -6.37
CA MET A 313 -11.96 4.77 -5.01
C MET A 313 -11.39 5.88 -4.14
N VAL A 314 -11.58 5.78 -2.83
CA VAL A 314 -10.92 6.64 -1.85
C VAL A 314 -9.52 6.09 -1.55
N SER A 315 -8.50 6.94 -1.54
CA SER A 315 -7.11 6.52 -1.33
C SER A 315 -6.73 6.30 0.13
N GLU A 316 -5.61 5.63 0.33
CA GLU A 316 -4.89 5.51 1.59
C GLU A 316 -4.58 6.91 2.18
N GLY A 317 -4.55 7.01 3.51
CA GLY A 317 -4.37 8.26 4.24
C GLY A 317 -5.63 9.12 4.36
N SER A 318 -6.66 8.87 3.56
CA SER A 318 -7.95 9.57 3.69
C SER A 318 -8.58 9.35 5.06
N VAL A 319 -9.29 10.36 5.54
CA VAL A 319 -9.91 10.45 6.86
C VAL A 319 -11.41 10.54 6.69
N LEU A 320 -12.15 9.58 7.22
CA LEU A 320 -13.61 9.55 7.16
C LEU A 320 -14.21 9.77 8.54
N ALA A 321 -15.19 10.65 8.65
CA ALA A 321 -15.96 10.84 9.87
C ALA A 321 -16.79 9.58 10.17
N ILE A 322 -16.77 9.14 11.43
CA ILE A 322 -17.52 7.98 11.92
C ILE A 322 -18.36 8.41 13.13
N ASN A 323 -19.66 8.14 13.09
CA ASN A 323 -20.59 8.62 14.13
C ASN A 323 -20.70 7.66 15.32
N ASP A 324 -20.64 6.35 15.07
CA ASP A 324 -20.91 5.31 16.09
C ASP A 324 -19.69 4.41 16.36
N GLY A 325 -18.48 4.90 16.08
CA GLY A 325 -17.23 4.13 16.21
C GLY A 325 -17.09 2.96 15.21
N GLN A 326 -18.08 2.73 14.34
CA GLN A 326 -18.01 1.73 13.29
C GLN A 326 -17.03 2.18 12.21
N LEU A 327 -15.98 1.37 12.00
CA LEU A 327 -15.01 1.60 10.94
C LEU A 327 -15.63 1.32 9.56
N PRO A 328 -15.18 2.03 8.50
CA PRO A 328 -15.60 1.76 7.14
C PRO A 328 -15.35 0.29 6.78
N ARG A 329 -16.35 -0.36 6.18
CA ARG A 329 -16.32 -1.75 5.73
C ARG A 329 -15.92 -1.81 4.26
N GLY A 330 -16.61 -1.05 3.41
CA GLY A 330 -16.46 -1.09 1.97
C GLY A 330 -16.92 -2.42 1.37
N HIS A 331 -16.68 -2.60 0.08
CA HIS A 331 -17.10 -3.81 -0.62
C HIS A 331 -16.19 -4.16 -1.80
N ILE A 332 -16.41 -5.37 -2.32
CA ILE A 332 -15.82 -5.84 -3.58
C ILE A 332 -16.88 -5.69 -4.67
N ILE A 333 -16.46 -5.22 -5.84
CA ILE A 333 -17.30 -5.22 -7.05
C ILE A 333 -16.68 -6.06 -8.15
N ASP A 334 -17.54 -6.54 -9.02
CA ASP A 334 -17.14 -7.13 -10.29
C ASP A 334 -17.02 -6.04 -11.35
N VAL A 335 -15.86 -5.96 -12.01
CA VAL A 335 -15.51 -4.95 -13.01
C VAL A 335 -15.34 -5.54 -14.41
N ARG A 336 -15.99 -6.67 -14.69
CA ARG A 336 -16.10 -7.22 -16.05
C ARG A 336 -16.60 -6.15 -17.03
N PRO A 337 -16.03 -6.05 -18.24
CA PRO A 337 -16.50 -5.10 -19.24
C PRO A 337 -17.89 -5.46 -19.80
N ASN A 338 -18.20 -6.75 -19.90
CA ASN A 338 -19.44 -7.30 -20.42
C ASN A 338 -19.49 -8.82 -20.16
N ASP A 339 -20.57 -9.47 -20.57
CA ASP A 339 -20.86 -10.88 -20.33
C ASP A 339 -20.00 -11.86 -21.15
N THR A 340 -19.16 -11.39 -22.07
CA THR A 340 -18.23 -12.28 -22.81
C THR A 340 -17.11 -12.84 -21.93
N VAL A 341 -16.91 -12.26 -20.74
CA VAL A 341 -15.94 -12.74 -19.75
C VAL A 341 -16.65 -13.69 -18.79
N ALA A 342 -16.33 -14.98 -18.91
CA ALA A 342 -17.02 -16.07 -18.22
C ALA A 342 -16.81 -16.12 -16.70
N HIS A 343 -15.83 -15.39 -16.17
CA HIS A 343 -15.52 -15.37 -14.73
C HIS A 343 -15.44 -13.93 -14.22
N PRO A 344 -15.79 -13.67 -12.96
CA PRO A 344 -15.78 -12.33 -12.39
C PRO A 344 -14.37 -11.74 -12.35
N ILE A 345 -14.30 -10.42 -12.41
CA ILE A 345 -13.06 -9.65 -12.28
C ILE A 345 -13.23 -8.74 -11.08
N TYR A 346 -12.68 -9.17 -9.95
CA TYR A 346 -12.93 -8.45 -8.70
C TYR A 346 -12.05 -7.20 -8.54
N ARG A 347 -12.65 -6.18 -7.94
CA ARG A 347 -11.97 -5.00 -7.44
C ARG A 347 -12.37 -4.80 -5.98
N SER A 348 -11.42 -5.03 -5.09
CA SER A 348 -11.66 -4.88 -3.65
C SER A 348 -11.46 -3.43 -3.22
N GLY A 349 -12.50 -2.83 -2.67
CA GLY A 349 -12.43 -1.61 -1.86
C GLY A 349 -12.77 -1.86 -0.40
N MET A 350 -12.46 -3.06 0.11
CA MET A 350 -12.62 -3.36 1.53
C MET A 350 -11.63 -2.53 2.34
N ALA A 351 -12.16 -1.68 3.22
CA ALA A 351 -11.34 -0.81 4.03
C ALA A 351 -10.61 -1.61 5.13
N LEU A 352 -9.30 -1.41 5.24
CA LEU A 352 -8.57 -1.52 6.50
C LEU A 352 -8.38 -0.09 7.00
N ALA A 353 -8.92 0.21 8.17
CA ALA A 353 -8.88 1.54 8.74
C ALA A 353 -8.42 1.48 10.19
N VAL A 354 -7.85 2.57 10.66
CA VAL A 354 -7.53 2.78 12.07
C VAL A 354 -8.31 3.97 12.60
N PRO A 355 -8.79 3.90 13.84
CA PRO A 355 -9.57 4.98 14.39
C PRO A 355 -8.71 6.18 14.81
N ALA A 356 -9.30 7.38 14.76
CA ALA A 356 -8.70 8.65 15.15
C ALA A 356 -9.75 9.55 15.89
N PRO A 357 -9.32 10.48 16.75
CA PRO A 357 -10.19 11.42 17.42
C PRO A 357 -10.76 12.45 16.43
N GLU A 358 -11.72 13.25 16.89
CA GLU A 358 -12.19 14.40 16.13
C GLU A 358 -11.08 15.44 16.03
N VAL A 359 -10.74 15.86 14.81
CA VAL A 359 -9.83 16.96 14.58
C VAL A 359 -10.64 18.06 13.90
N ALA A 360 -10.73 19.22 14.54
CA ALA A 360 -11.31 20.40 13.90
C ALA A 360 -10.39 20.80 12.75
N PHE A 361 -10.91 20.79 11.53
CA PHE A 361 -10.26 21.46 10.42
C PHE A 361 -10.54 22.96 10.60
N GLU A 362 -9.55 23.72 11.06
CA GLU A 362 -9.65 25.18 11.05
C GLU A 362 -9.79 25.63 9.59
N SER A 363 -10.88 26.35 9.30
CA SER A 363 -11.30 26.82 7.97
C SER A 363 -10.40 27.91 7.40
#